data_AF-A0A923VBH6-F1
#
_entry.id   AF-A0A923VBH6-F1
#
_cell.length_a   1.000
_cell.length_b   1.000
_cell.length_c   1.000
_cell.angle_alpha   90.00
_cell.angle_beta   90.00
_cell.angle_gamma   90.00
#
_symmetry.space_group_name_H-M   'P 1'
#
loop_
_entity.id
_entity.type
_entity.pdbx_description
1 polymer ?
#
loop_
_entity_poly.entity_id
_entity_poly.type
_entity_poly.pdbx_seq_one_letter_code
_entity_poly.pdbx_strand_id
1 'polypeptide(L)'
;MKKYQVPWEVGSLFICTKCGAKYNEPELAENVKKQIRKDLKEQDANKKVRVITSGCLNICYPEEQTFAFMPSRGETEVYTTKLDDKEAYEDITKFLKKKI
;
A
#
# COMPACT_ATOMS: atom_id res chain seq x y z
N MET A 1 9.63 8.47 -26.49
CA MET A 1 9.15 8.46 -25.08
C MET A 1 9.93 9.49 -24.28
N LYS A 2 9.31 10.18 -23.32
CA LYS A 2 9.99 11.13 -22.43
C LYS A 2 10.08 10.54 -21.01
N LYS A 3 11.24 10.67 -20.37
CA LYS A 3 11.47 10.23 -18.99
C LYS A 3 11.30 11.42 -18.04
N TYR A 4 10.54 11.23 -16.98
CA TYR A 4 10.34 12.23 -15.92
C TYR A 4 10.90 11.68 -14.61
N GLN A 5 11.43 12.58 -13.79
CA GLN A 5 11.77 12.25 -12.41
C GLN A 5 10.49 12.28 -11.57
N VAL A 6 10.24 11.19 -10.87
CA VAL A 6 9.11 11.10 -9.93
C VAL A 6 9.52 11.68 -8.59
N PRO A 7 8.59 12.29 -7.83
CA PRO A 7 8.91 12.93 -6.57
C PRO A 7 9.07 11.94 -5.40
N TRP A 8 8.84 10.63 -5.60
CA TRP A 8 9.01 9.61 -4.56
C TRP A 8 10.34 8.87 -4.72
N GLU A 9 11.18 8.95 -3.70
CA GLU A 9 12.56 8.45 -3.77
C GLU A 9 12.69 6.98 -3.33
N VAL A 10 11.87 6.51 -2.38
CA VAL A 10 12.01 5.18 -1.77
C VAL A 10 11.24 4.12 -2.56
N GLY A 11 9.99 4.39 -2.94
CA GLY A 11 9.19 3.42 -3.68
C GLY A 11 7.70 3.74 -3.75
N SER A 12 6.93 2.74 -4.17
CA SER A 12 5.47 2.80 -4.28
C SER A 12 4.81 1.64 -3.56
N LEU A 13 3.79 1.94 -2.76
CA LEU A 13 2.91 0.98 -2.10
C LEU A 13 1.62 0.85 -2.91
N PHE A 14 1.25 -0.38 -3.24
CA PHE A 14 0.03 -0.75 -3.95
C PHE A 14 -0.86 -1.58 -3.04
N ILE A 15 -2.13 -1.20 -2.89
CA ILE A 15 -3.11 -1.93 -2.07
C ILE A 15 -4.21 -2.49 -2.99
N CYS A 16 -4.39 -3.81 -2.99
CA CYS A 16 -5.31 -4.50 -3.90
C CYS A 16 -6.78 -4.20 -3.56
N THR A 17 -7.54 -3.61 -4.48
CA THR A 17 -8.97 -3.32 -4.25
C THR A 17 -9.86 -4.55 -4.36
N LYS A 18 -9.37 -5.65 -4.95
CA LYS A 18 -10.17 -6.86 -5.17
C LYS A 18 -10.26 -7.77 -3.94
N CYS A 19 -9.30 -7.71 -3.02
CA CYS A 19 -9.28 -8.60 -1.86
C CYS A 19 -10.44 -8.28 -0.91
N GLY A 20 -10.54 -7.04 -0.41
CA GLY A 20 -11.65 -6.59 0.43
C GLY A 20 -13.03 -6.79 -0.22
N ALA A 21 -13.17 -6.42 -1.50
CA ALA A 21 -14.44 -6.56 -2.23
C ALA A 21 -14.96 -8.01 -2.31
N LYS A 22 -14.07 -9.01 -2.31
CA LYS A 22 -14.45 -10.44 -2.32
C LYS A 22 -15.10 -10.88 -0.99
N TYR A 23 -14.84 -10.17 0.10
CA TYR A 23 -15.26 -10.51 1.46
C TYR A 23 -16.09 -9.40 2.12
N ASN A 24 -16.88 -8.66 1.33
CA ASN A 24 -17.78 -7.58 1.79
C ASN A 24 -17.11 -6.33 2.39
N GLU A 25 -15.82 -6.10 2.13
CA GLU A 25 -15.07 -4.89 2.53
C GLU A 25 -14.53 -4.12 1.32
N PRO A 26 -15.39 -3.63 0.41
CA PRO A 26 -14.97 -3.07 -0.88
C PRO A 26 -14.15 -1.77 -0.77
N GLU A 27 -14.33 -1.01 0.30
CA GLU A 27 -13.67 0.28 0.52
C GLU A 27 -12.39 0.18 1.35
N LEU A 28 -12.05 -1.00 1.88
CA LEU A 28 -10.93 -1.19 2.80
C LEU A 28 -9.60 -0.68 2.23
N ALA A 29 -9.29 -1.04 0.98
CA ALA A 29 -8.07 -0.58 0.31
C ALA A 29 -8.01 0.96 0.14
N GLU A 30 -9.13 1.60 -0.14
CA GLU A 30 -9.24 3.05 -0.30
C GLU A 30 -9.13 3.77 1.05
N ASN A 31 -9.76 3.24 2.09
CA ASN A 31 -9.72 3.76 3.45
C ASN A 31 -8.31 3.69 4.03
N VAL A 32 -7.68 2.52 3.97
CA VAL A 32 -6.28 2.32 4.41
C VAL A 32 -5.34 3.25 3.65
N LYS A 33 -5.49 3.38 2.31
CA LYS A 33 -4.70 4.34 1.52
C LYS A 33 -4.85 5.78 2.03
N LYS A 34 -6.08 6.23 2.30
CA LYS A 34 -6.35 7.59 2.77
C LYS A 34 -5.68 7.85 4.12
N GLN A 35 -5.79 6.90 5.05
CA GLN A 35 -5.18 6.99 6.38
C GLN A 35 -3.65 7.06 6.29
N ILE A 36 -3.00 6.12 5.59
CA ILE A 36 -1.54 6.12 5.44
C ILE A 36 -1.03 7.41 4.79
N ARG A 37 -1.72 7.92 3.75
CA ARG A 37 -1.33 9.17 3.10
C ARG A 37 -1.41 10.38 4.03
N LYS A 38 -2.40 10.40 4.93
CA LYS A 38 -2.55 11.46 5.93
C LYS A 38 -1.31 11.46 6.84
N ASP A 39 -0.95 10.31 7.39
CA ASP A 39 0.18 10.19 8.33
C ASP A 39 1.53 10.47 7.68
N LEU A 40 1.73 9.99 6.44
CA LEU A 40 2.95 10.29 5.70
C LEU A 40 3.08 11.79 5.43
N LYS A 41 1.97 12.51 5.23
CA LYS A 41 1.99 13.96 5.06
C LYS A 41 2.33 14.67 6.37
N GLU A 42 1.78 14.22 7.49
CA GLU A 42 2.10 14.75 8.84
C GLU A 42 3.58 14.57 9.20
N GLN A 43 4.25 13.56 8.63
CA GLN A 43 5.67 13.27 8.82
C GLN A 43 6.60 13.81 7.71
N ASP A 44 6.08 14.58 6.74
CA ASP A 44 6.76 14.99 5.48
C ASP A 44 7.39 13.80 4.70
N ALA A 45 6.92 12.58 4.95
CA ALA A 45 7.34 11.34 4.30
C ALA A 45 6.52 11.02 3.04
N ASN A 46 5.52 11.83 2.71
CA ASN A 46 4.71 11.68 1.49
C ASN A 46 5.52 11.91 0.19
N LYS A 47 6.74 12.47 0.30
CA LYS A 47 7.74 12.54 -0.77
C LYS A 47 8.67 11.33 -0.83
N LYS A 48 8.61 10.40 0.14
CA LYS A 48 9.44 9.20 0.14
C LYS A 48 8.73 8.03 -0.53
N VAL A 49 7.47 7.80 -0.16
CA VAL A 49 6.67 6.66 -0.65
C VAL A 49 5.38 7.14 -1.29
N ARG A 50 5.11 6.65 -2.50
CA ARG A 50 3.82 6.84 -3.17
C ARG A 50 2.86 5.73 -2.76
N VAL A 51 1.76 6.07 -2.09
CA VAL A 51 0.72 5.08 -1.73
C VAL A 51 -0.43 5.16 -2.72
N ILE A 52 -0.81 4.06 -3.35
CA ILE A 52 -1.91 3.96 -4.33
C ILE A 52 -2.66 2.64 -4.17
N THR A 53 -3.89 2.62 -4.67
CA THR A 53 -4.65 1.37 -4.84
C THR A 53 -4.33 0.76 -6.20
N SER A 54 -4.49 -0.56 -6.31
CA SER A 54 -4.27 -1.32 -7.54
C SER A 54 -5.42 -2.28 -7.78
N GLY A 55 -5.51 -2.78 -9.02
CA GLY A 55 -6.27 -3.99 -9.31
C GLY A 55 -5.65 -5.24 -8.66
N CYS A 56 -6.00 -6.41 -9.19
CA CYS A 56 -5.51 -7.70 -8.72
C CYS A 56 -3.98 -7.75 -8.71
N LEU A 57 -3.39 -8.19 -7.61
CA LEU A 57 -1.95 -8.47 -7.49
C LEU A 57 -1.62 -9.96 -7.68
N ASN A 58 -2.59 -10.76 -8.16
CA ASN A 58 -2.51 -12.21 -8.35
C ASN A 58 -2.15 -13.02 -7.09
N ILE A 59 -2.24 -12.40 -5.93
CA ILE A 59 -2.09 -13.01 -4.62
C ILE A 59 -3.36 -12.66 -3.86
N CYS A 60 -4.15 -13.67 -3.51
CA CYS A 60 -5.40 -13.54 -2.77
C CYS A 60 -5.49 -14.70 -1.78
N TYR A 61 -5.31 -14.41 -0.50
CA TYR A 61 -5.55 -15.38 0.57
C TYR A 61 -6.93 -15.13 1.19
N PRO A 62 -7.64 -16.18 1.65
CA PRO A 62 -8.94 -16.01 2.29
C PRO A 62 -8.87 -15.05 3.47
N GLU A 63 -9.82 -14.10 3.52
CA GLU A 63 -9.95 -13.14 4.64
C GLU A 63 -8.70 -12.29 4.89
N GLU A 64 -7.89 -12.06 3.85
CA GLU A 64 -6.69 -11.24 3.91
C GLU A 64 -6.69 -10.13 2.84
N GLN A 65 -6.11 -8.99 3.20
CA GLN A 65 -5.84 -7.87 2.31
C GLN A 65 -4.39 -7.95 1.79
N THR A 66 -4.24 -7.95 0.47
CA THR A 66 -2.92 -7.98 -0.18
C THR A 66 -2.42 -6.58 -0.49
N PHE A 67 -1.13 -6.34 -0.25
CA PHE A 67 -0.43 -5.14 -0.68
C PHE A 67 0.96 -5.47 -1.21
N ALA A 68 1.47 -4.65 -2.12
CA ALA A 68 2.80 -4.77 -2.68
C ALA A 68 3.60 -3.49 -2.49
N PHE A 69 4.88 -3.64 -2.19
CA PHE A 69 5.84 -2.56 -2.16
C PHE A 69 6.82 -2.73 -3.32
N MET A 70 6.83 -1.75 -4.21
CA MET A 70 7.77 -1.66 -5.32
C MET A 70 8.82 -0.61 -4.99
N PRO A 71 10.02 -1.01 -4.55
CA PRO A 71 11.08 -0.05 -4.26
C PRO A 71 11.54 0.64 -5.55
N SER A 72 12.08 1.85 -5.43
CA SER A 72 12.72 2.55 -6.56
C SER A 72 13.95 1.80 -7.09
N ARG A 73 14.53 0.90 -6.28
CA ARG A 73 15.64 0.01 -6.61
C ARG A 73 15.43 -1.34 -5.92
N GLY A 74 15.51 -2.43 -6.67
CA GLY A 74 15.37 -3.79 -6.15
C GLY A 74 14.09 -4.49 -6.62
N GLU A 75 13.75 -5.57 -5.93
CA GLU A 75 12.62 -6.43 -6.27
C GLU A 75 11.32 -5.97 -5.61
N THR A 76 10.19 -6.29 -6.24
CA THR A 76 8.88 -6.03 -5.66
C THR A 76 8.60 -7.02 -4.54
N GLU A 77 8.16 -6.52 -3.40
CA GLU A 77 7.78 -7.31 -2.23
C GLU A 77 6.26 -7.35 -2.12
N VAL A 78 5.67 -8.52 -1.89
CA VAL A 78 4.20 -8.68 -1.74
C VAL A 78 3.89 -9.34 -0.42
N TYR A 79 2.89 -8.80 0.27
CA TYR A 79 2.48 -9.20 1.60
C TYR A 79 0.97 -9.27 1.71
N THR A 80 0.53 -9.93 2.77
CA THR A 80 -0.85 -9.91 3.22
C THR A 80 -0.96 -9.46 4.67
N THR A 81 -2.14 -8.96 5.00
CA THR A 81 -2.56 -8.56 6.35
C THR A 81 -4.00 -9.00 6.54
N LYS A 82 -4.51 -9.02 7.76
CA LYS A 82 -5.93 -9.31 7.99
C LYS A 82 -6.83 -8.32 7.26
N LEU A 83 -8.01 -8.81 6.88
CA LEU A 83 -9.05 -8.04 6.22
C LEU A 83 -9.87 -7.26 7.27
N ASP A 84 -9.16 -6.35 7.95
CA ASP A 84 -9.69 -5.40 8.94
C ASP A 84 -8.99 -4.05 8.71
N ASP A 85 -9.75 -2.95 8.72
CA ASP A 85 -9.23 -1.62 8.37
C ASP A 85 -8.10 -1.18 9.31
N LYS A 86 -8.27 -1.41 10.62
CA LYS A 86 -7.31 -1.00 11.64
C LYS A 86 -6.06 -1.86 11.58
N GLU A 87 -6.19 -3.18 11.54
CA GLU A 87 -5.04 -4.08 11.47
C GLU A 87 -4.25 -3.87 10.16
N ALA A 88 -4.93 -3.74 9.03
CA ALA A 88 -4.27 -3.49 7.75
C ALA A 88 -3.51 -2.16 7.75
N TYR A 89 -4.10 -1.10 8.32
CA TYR A 89 -3.42 0.17 8.48
C TYR A 89 -2.19 0.07 9.40
N GLU A 90 -2.31 -0.57 10.56
CA GLU A 90 -1.22 -0.73 11.53
C GLU A 90 -0.04 -1.52 10.92
N ASP A 91 -0.33 -2.66 10.29
CA ASP A 91 0.68 -3.54 9.71
C ASP A 91 1.41 -2.88 8.54
N ILE A 92 0.67 -2.26 7.62
CA ILE A 92 1.27 -1.58 6.47
C ILE A 92 2.09 -0.37 6.94
N THR A 93 1.60 0.40 7.92
CA THR A 93 2.35 1.55 8.45
C THR A 93 3.63 1.10 9.16
N LYS A 94 3.57 0.03 9.97
CA LYS A 94 4.73 -0.58 10.61
C LYS A 94 5.74 -1.09 9.59
N PHE A 95 5.27 -1.66 8.47
CA PHE A 95 6.12 -2.06 7.35
C PHE A 95 6.80 -0.84 6.71
N LEU A 96 6.04 0.22 6.38
CA LEU A 96 6.58 1.42 5.75
C LEU A 96 7.62 2.14 6.62
N LYS A 97 7.45 2.15 7.94
CA LYS A 97 8.44 2.70 8.88
C LYS A 97 9.81 2.01 8.81
N LYS A 98 9.88 0.75 8.35
CA LYS A 98 11.15 0.04 8.13
C LYS A 98 11.78 0.34 6.77
N LYS A 99 11.03 0.94 5.84
CA LYS A 99 11.46 1.25 4.46
C LYS A 99 11.88 2.71 4.30
N ILE A 100 11.35 3.60 5.13
CA ILE A 100 11.48 5.07 5.11
C ILE A 100 12.64 5.54 5.97
#